data_AF-A0A3L7J2M5-F1
#
_entry.id   AF-A0A3L7J2M5-F1
#
_cell.length_a   1.000
_cell.length_b   1.000
_cell.length_c   1.000
_cell.angle_alpha   90.00
_cell.angle_beta   90.00
_cell.angle_gamma   90.00
#
_symmetry.space_group_name_H-M   'P 1'
#
loop_
_entity.id
_entity.type
_entity.pdbx_description
1 polymer ?
#
loop_
_entity_poly.entity_id
_entity_poly.type
_entity_poly.pdbx_seq_one_letter_code
_entity_poly.pdbx_strand_id
1 'polypeptide(L)'
;MSPDDQEEAARTPPNYDASGCHSSGREHKVRLQKDNRDRLIETLTGVASVATFLTVLIALIAFLQDLRQSEAQRLHDQRLERREASLEVVNRFSSGEVLAARLLILRGLMMVGPDQLQSVSTDSDSMADLARVMATATGDPIAYDQSLFVIADFYDSAYSCVEAGICDEATLNAQIGSYGARFHCFFRPVIGRLQADYRIDGLGKGVEIWSQEYDVC
;
A
#
# COMPACT_ATOMS: atom_id res chain seq x y z
N MET A 1 -46.70 -50.73 -3.08
CA MET A 1 -45.97 -51.74 -3.86
C MET A 1 -44.66 -52.02 -3.15
N SER A 2 -44.46 -53.12 -2.43
CA SER A 2 -45.37 -54.27 -2.19
C SER A 2 -45.64 -55.15 -3.43
N PRO A 3 -45.45 -56.48 -3.38
CA PRO A 3 -44.82 -57.28 -2.30
C PRO A 3 -43.28 -57.05 -2.32
N ASP A 4 -42.33 -57.90 -1.95
CA ASP A 4 -42.26 -59.31 -1.55
C ASP A 4 -41.19 -59.38 -0.41
N ASP A 5 -41.17 -60.28 0.58
CA ASP A 5 -41.58 -61.69 0.74
C ASP A 5 -40.80 -62.73 -0.10
N GLN A 6 -39.69 -63.24 0.47
CA GLN A 6 -39.47 -64.69 0.38
C GLN A 6 -38.64 -65.29 1.54
N GLU A 7 -39.32 -66.18 2.25
CA GLU A 7 -38.81 -67.21 3.15
C GLU A 7 -38.10 -68.31 2.32
N GLU A 8 -36.90 -68.75 2.71
CA GLU A 8 -36.37 -70.06 2.28
C GLU A 8 -35.75 -70.82 3.45
N ALA A 9 -35.96 -72.15 3.44
CA ALA A 9 -35.93 -72.97 4.63
C ALA A 9 -34.62 -73.76 4.85
N ALA A 10 -34.41 -74.04 6.14
CA ALA A 10 -33.59 -75.11 6.72
C ALA A 10 -32.89 -76.10 5.78
N ARG A 11 -31.55 -76.16 5.89
CA ARG A 11 -30.80 -77.41 5.69
C ARG A 11 -29.53 -77.48 6.53
N THR A 12 -29.68 -77.88 7.79
CA THR A 12 -28.56 -78.17 8.69
C THR A 12 -27.74 -79.35 8.13
N PRO A 13 -26.44 -79.19 7.83
CA PRO A 13 -25.61 -80.31 7.40
C PRO A 13 -25.38 -81.28 8.58
N PRO A 14 -25.23 -82.60 8.33
CA PRO A 14 -24.98 -83.57 9.38
C PRO A 14 -23.65 -83.32 10.09
N ASN A 15 -23.67 -83.35 11.43
CA ASN A 15 -22.49 -83.21 12.26
C ASN A 15 -21.63 -84.49 12.20
N TYR A 16 -20.59 -84.48 11.36
CA TYR A 16 -19.60 -85.56 11.30
C TYR A 16 -18.48 -85.32 12.32
N ASP A 17 -18.56 -85.98 13.48
CA ASP A 17 -17.50 -86.02 14.50
C ASP A 17 -16.27 -86.79 14.00
N ALA A 18 -15.45 -86.14 13.18
CA ALA A 18 -14.17 -86.63 12.69
C ALA A 18 -13.08 -86.55 13.77
N SER A 19 -13.29 -87.26 14.89
CA SER A 19 -12.35 -87.36 16.00
C SER A 19 -11.15 -88.26 15.63
N GLY A 20 -10.13 -87.70 14.97
CA GLY A 20 -8.96 -88.46 14.49
C GLY A 20 -7.69 -87.65 14.21
N CYS A 21 -6.75 -87.68 15.17
CA CYS A 21 -5.29 -87.73 14.94
C CYS A 21 -4.59 -86.73 13.98
N HIS A 22 -4.85 -85.41 14.03
CA HIS A 22 -3.96 -84.39 13.42
C HIS A 22 -3.90 -83.04 14.18
N SER A 23 -3.80 -83.06 15.52
CA SER A 23 -3.74 -81.84 16.35
C SER A 23 -2.42 -81.04 16.20
N SER A 24 -1.27 -81.71 16.35
CA SER A 24 0.07 -81.08 16.43
C SER A 24 0.40 -80.12 15.27
N GLY A 25 -0.01 -80.46 14.03
CA GLY A 25 0.25 -79.62 12.86
C GLY A 25 -0.62 -78.36 12.75
N ARG A 26 -1.77 -78.29 13.43
CA ARG A 26 -2.68 -77.12 13.36
C ARG A 26 -2.21 -75.99 14.27
N GLU A 27 -1.81 -76.29 15.51
CA GLU A 27 -1.38 -75.26 16.46
C GLU A 27 -0.19 -74.46 15.96
N HIS A 28 0.78 -75.11 15.31
CA HIS A 28 1.97 -74.43 14.80
C HIS A 28 1.64 -73.44 13.66
N LYS A 29 0.68 -73.79 12.78
CA LYS A 29 0.14 -72.88 11.76
C LYS A 29 -0.63 -71.70 12.37
N VAL A 30 -1.45 -71.95 13.40
CA VAL A 30 -2.23 -70.89 14.07
C VAL A 30 -1.30 -69.89 14.76
N ARG A 31 -0.21 -70.33 15.40
CA ARG A 31 0.80 -69.41 15.97
C ARG A 31 1.47 -68.55 14.90
N LEU A 32 1.97 -69.16 13.82
CA LEU A 32 2.58 -68.43 12.68
C LEU A 32 1.62 -67.43 12.04
N GLN A 33 0.34 -67.77 11.92
CA GLN A 33 -0.67 -66.87 11.36
C GLN A 33 -1.03 -65.72 12.31
N LYS A 34 -0.84 -65.90 13.63
CA LYS A 34 -1.00 -64.82 14.61
C LYS A 34 0.19 -63.86 14.61
N ASP A 35 1.43 -64.36 14.71
CA ASP A 35 2.64 -63.52 14.74
C ASP A 35 2.74 -62.60 13.51
N ASN A 36 2.40 -63.13 12.32
CA ASN A 36 2.34 -62.32 11.10
C ASN A 36 1.24 -61.24 11.14
N ARG A 37 0.11 -61.49 11.81
CA ARG A 37 -0.99 -60.53 11.92
C ARG A 37 -0.68 -59.42 12.91
N ASP A 38 -0.08 -59.77 14.05
CA ASP A 38 0.28 -58.80 15.09
C ASP A 38 1.38 -57.85 14.57
N ARG A 39 2.39 -58.36 13.83
CA ARG A 39 3.37 -57.54 13.10
C ARG A 39 2.75 -56.65 12.01
N LEU A 40 1.70 -57.12 11.32
CA LEU A 40 1.00 -56.32 10.32
C LEU A 40 0.27 -55.12 10.96
N ILE A 41 -0.29 -55.31 12.16
CA ILE A 41 -0.97 -54.24 12.91
C ILE A 41 0.06 -53.21 13.40
N GLU A 42 1.19 -53.65 13.95
CA GLU A 42 2.27 -52.78 14.45
C GLU A 42 2.91 -51.94 13.33
N THR A 43 3.11 -52.53 12.14
CA THR A 43 3.60 -51.79 10.97
C THR A 43 2.56 -50.81 10.40
N LEU A 44 1.27 -51.18 10.37
CA LEU A 44 0.20 -50.28 9.93
C LEU A 44 0.01 -49.07 10.86
N THR A 45 0.07 -49.25 12.18
CA THR A 45 -0.02 -48.13 13.13
C THR A 45 1.20 -47.22 13.07
N GLY A 46 2.40 -47.79 12.86
CA GLY A 46 3.62 -47.04 12.56
C GLY A 46 3.45 -46.13 11.33
N VAL A 47 3.05 -46.69 10.18
CA VAL A 47 2.82 -45.93 8.94
C VAL A 47 1.74 -44.85 9.10
N ALA A 48 0.64 -45.16 9.81
CA ALA A 48 -0.42 -44.19 10.07
C ALA A 48 0.07 -42.97 10.87
N SER A 49 0.94 -43.16 11.87
CA SER A 49 1.51 -42.04 12.63
C SER A 49 2.47 -41.18 11.80
N VAL A 50 3.31 -41.79 10.95
CA VAL A 50 4.19 -41.05 10.03
C VAL A 50 3.37 -40.21 9.04
N ALA A 51 2.25 -40.74 8.54
CA ALA A 51 1.35 -40.01 7.66
C ALA A 51 0.72 -38.78 8.33
N THR A 52 0.28 -38.86 9.59
CA THR A 52 -0.30 -37.71 10.30
C THR A 52 0.76 -36.67 10.69
N PHE A 53 1.98 -37.08 11.05
CA PHE A 53 3.08 -36.13 11.24
C PHE A 53 3.42 -35.39 9.94
N LEU A 54 3.43 -36.07 8.79
CA LEU A 54 3.68 -35.44 7.49
C LEU A 54 2.58 -34.45 7.09
N THR A 55 1.29 -34.77 7.27
CA THR A 55 0.22 -33.82 6.93
C THR A 55 0.20 -32.60 7.84
N VAL A 56 0.47 -32.76 9.14
CA VAL A 56 0.63 -31.63 10.08
C VAL A 56 1.84 -30.76 9.70
N LEU A 57 2.98 -31.37 9.33
CA LEU A 57 4.17 -30.63 8.91
C LEU A 57 3.92 -29.84 7.60
N ILE A 58 3.25 -30.44 6.62
CA ILE A 58 2.89 -29.77 5.36
C ILE A 58 1.92 -28.60 5.62
N ALA A 59 0.91 -28.79 6.47
CA ALA A 59 -0.02 -27.73 6.85
C ALA A 59 0.68 -26.57 7.58
N LEU A 60 1.64 -26.87 8.49
CA LEU A 60 2.46 -25.86 9.17
C LEU A 60 3.33 -25.08 8.17
N ILE A 61 3.97 -25.75 7.21
CA ILE A 61 4.79 -25.10 6.18
C ILE A 61 3.93 -24.19 5.30
N ALA A 62 2.75 -24.65 4.87
CA ALA A 62 1.83 -23.85 4.07
C ALA A 62 1.33 -22.61 4.83
N PHE A 63 0.98 -22.74 6.11
CA PHE A 63 0.59 -21.62 6.97
C PHE A 63 1.73 -20.60 7.16
N LEU A 64 2.97 -21.07 7.34
CA LEU A 64 4.16 -20.19 7.44
C LEU A 64 4.52 -19.52 6.11
N GLN A 65 4.10 -20.08 4.96
CA GLN A 65 4.22 -19.45 3.65
C GLN A 65 3.13 -18.37 3.44
N ASP A 66 1.87 -18.70 3.76
CA ASP A 66 0.72 -17.79 3.70
C ASP A 66 0.94 -16.52 4.53
N LEU A 67 1.38 -16.67 5.79
CA LEU A 67 1.72 -15.52 6.64
C LEU A 67 2.75 -14.59 5.99
N ARG A 68 3.85 -15.14 5.43
CA ARG A 68 4.89 -14.35 4.74
C ARG A 68 4.40 -13.68 3.46
N GLN A 69 3.51 -14.34 2.71
CA GLN A 69 2.88 -13.74 1.54
C GLN A 69 1.94 -12.60 1.94
N SER A 70 1.20 -12.73 3.05
CA SER A 70 0.29 -11.69 3.53
C SER A 70 1.00 -10.38 3.91
N GLU A 71 2.20 -10.45 4.50
CA GLU A 71 3.02 -9.28 4.82
C GLU A 71 3.56 -8.61 3.55
N ALA A 72 4.13 -9.40 2.64
CA ALA A 72 4.67 -8.90 1.38
C ALA A 72 3.59 -8.25 0.49
N GLN A 73 2.38 -8.83 0.47
CA GLN A 73 1.26 -8.29 -0.28
C GLN A 73 0.72 -7.01 0.33
N ARG A 74 0.51 -6.93 1.66
CA ARG A 74 0.11 -5.69 2.34
C ARG A 74 1.08 -4.53 2.07
N LEU A 75 2.39 -4.80 2.07
CA LEU A 75 3.41 -3.80 1.75
C LEU A 75 3.44 -3.41 0.26
N HIS A 76 2.92 -4.25 -0.63
CA HIS A 76 2.73 -3.92 -2.04
C HIS A 76 1.48 -3.05 -2.23
N ASP A 77 0.36 -3.48 -1.67
CA ASP A 77 -0.94 -2.81 -1.76
C ASP A 77 -0.85 -1.37 -1.18
N GLN A 78 -0.23 -1.20 0.00
CA GLN A 78 0.03 0.12 0.60
C GLN A 78 0.92 1.03 -0.28
N ARG A 79 1.83 0.47 -1.09
CA ARG A 79 2.66 1.25 -2.02
C ARG A 79 1.89 1.66 -3.28
N LEU A 80 0.93 0.85 -3.72
CA LEU A 80 0.02 1.22 -4.80
C LEU A 80 -0.93 2.33 -4.34
N GLU A 81 -1.60 2.15 -3.20
CA GLU A 81 -2.51 3.12 -2.58
C GLU A 81 -1.84 4.49 -2.40
N ARG A 82 -0.63 4.53 -1.79
CA ARG A 82 0.15 5.77 -1.62
C ARG A 82 0.50 6.46 -2.93
N ARG A 83 0.80 5.68 -3.97
CA ARG A 83 1.16 6.20 -5.28
C ARG A 83 -0.07 6.74 -6.01
N GLU A 84 -1.22 6.10 -5.89
CA GLU A 84 -2.49 6.57 -6.45
C GLU A 84 -2.93 7.88 -5.78
N ALA A 85 -2.87 7.97 -4.44
CA ALA A 85 -3.11 9.22 -3.71
C ALA A 85 -2.16 10.36 -4.15
N SER A 86 -0.88 10.04 -4.38
CA SER A 86 0.11 11.01 -4.88
C SER A 86 -0.21 11.48 -6.30
N LEU A 87 -0.67 10.59 -7.17
CA LEU A 87 -1.10 10.92 -8.52
C LEU A 87 -2.37 11.80 -8.52
N GLU A 88 -3.27 11.64 -7.53
CA GLU A 88 -4.40 12.56 -7.35
C GLU A 88 -3.92 13.97 -6.96
N VAL A 89 -2.96 14.09 -6.03
CA VAL A 89 -2.34 15.38 -5.65
C VAL A 89 -1.64 16.04 -6.85
N VAL A 90 -0.91 15.28 -7.67
CA VAL A 90 -0.27 15.77 -8.91
C VAL A 90 -1.31 16.19 -9.96
N ASN A 91 -2.45 15.48 -10.04
CA ASN A 91 -3.57 15.86 -10.90
C ASN A 91 -4.23 17.16 -10.43
N ARG A 92 -4.42 17.36 -9.11
CA ARG A 92 -4.90 18.62 -8.53
C ARG A 92 -3.97 19.80 -8.85
N PHE A 93 -2.65 19.62 -8.79
CA PHE A 93 -1.68 20.65 -9.20
C PHE A 93 -1.79 21.06 -10.68
N SER A 94 -2.25 20.13 -11.52
CA SER A 94 -2.31 20.25 -12.98
C SER A 94 -3.71 20.57 -13.50
N SER A 95 -4.66 20.87 -12.62
CA SER A 95 -6.07 21.14 -12.97
C SER A 95 -6.69 22.18 -12.01
N GLY A 96 -7.96 22.51 -12.25
CA GLY A 96 -8.77 23.33 -11.35
C GLY A 96 -8.15 24.67 -10.95
N GLU A 97 -8.34 25.02 -9.68
CA GLU A 97 -7.95 26.30 -9.09
C GLU A 97 -6.43 26.48 -9.03
N VAL A 98 -5.66 25.42 -8.75
CA VAL A 98 -4.20 25.48 -8.68
C VAL A 98 -3.61 25.77 -10.07
N LEU A 99 -4.14 25.16 -11.13
CA LEU A 99 -3.75 25.52 -12.51
C LEU A 99 -4.11 26.97 -12.84
N ALA A 100 -5.31 27.43 -12.47
CA ALA A 100 -5.75 28.81 -12.72
C ALA A 100 -4.85 29.83 -12.01
N ALA A 101 -4.51 29.59 -10.74
CA ALA A 101 -3.58 30.40 -9.95
C ALA A 101 -2.19 30.48 -10.59
N ARG A 102 -1.63 29.32 -10.98
CA ARG A 102 -0.32 29.22 -11.67
C ARG A 102 -0.32 30.00 -13.00
N LEU A 103 -1.42 29.96 -13.75
CA LEU A 103 -1.58 30.70 -15.00
C LEU A 103 -1.70 32.22 -14.76
N LEU A 104 -2.37 32.67 -13.69
CA LEU A 104 -2.43 34.10 -13.35
C LEU A 104 -1.06 34.64 -12.94
N ILE A 105 -0.29 33.89 -12.15
CA ILE A 105 1.06 34.27 -11.74
C ILE A 105 2.03 34.28 -12.93
N LEU A 106 1.95 33.28 -13.82
CA LEU A 106 2.71 33.26 -15.07
C LEU A 106 2.33 34.44 -15.99
N ARG A 107 1.04 34.81 -16.07
CA ARG A 107 0.60 36.01 -16.77
C ARG A 107 1.21 37.27 -16.14
N GLY A 108 1.22 37.38 -14.82
CA GLY A 108 1.92 38.46 -14.11
C GLY A 108 3.39 38.55 -14.51
N LEU A 109 4.11 37.42 -14.56
CA LEU A 109 5.51 37.35 -14.98
C LEU A 109 5.72 37.80 -16.43
N MET A 110 4.87 37.35 -17.36
CA MET A 110 4.96 37.72 -18.78
C MET A 110 4.59 39.19 -19.07
N MET A 111 3.89 39.86 -18.14
CA MET A 111 3.52 41.27 -18.24
C MET A 111 4.59 42.21 -17.63
N VAL A 112 5.53 41.67 -16.84
CA VAL A 112 6.73 42.40 -16.40
C VAL A 112 7.75 42.42 -17.56
N GLY A 113 8.19 43.62 -17.94
CA GLY A 113 9.16 43.77 -19.03
C GLY A 113 10.55 43.24 -18.66
N PRO A 114 11.36 42.77 -19.63
CA PRO A 114 12.70 42.23 -19.35
C PRO A 114 13.63 43.27 -18.70
N ASP A 115 13.40 44.56 -18.94
CA ASP A 115 14.15 45.65 -18.31
C ASP A 115 13.86 45.78 -16.80
N GLN A 116 12.64 45.45 -16.38
CA GLN A 116 12.24 45.44 -14.97
C GLN A 116 12.82 44.21 -14.25
N LEU A 117 12.92 43.06 -14.94
CA LEU A 117 13.58 41.86 -14.41
C LEU A 117 15.10 42.04 -14.24
N GLN A 118 15.76 42.77 -15.15
CA GLN A 118 17.21 43.06 -15.05
C GLN A 118 17.59 43.93 -13.84
N SER A 119 16.67 44.75 -13.33
CA SER A 119 16.88 45.59 -12.14
C SER A 119 16.60 44.89 -10.80
N VAL A 120 16.00 43.69 -10.82
CA VAL A 120 15.62 42.97 -9.59
C VAL A 120 16.79 42.13 -9.08
N SER A 121 17.30 42.52 -7.92
CA SER A 121 18.26 41.72 -7.14
C SER A 121 17.56 40.51 -6.51
N THR A 122 18.30 39.45 -6.20
CA THR A 122 17.77 38.23 -5.56
C THR A 122 17.57 38.35 -4.04
N ASP A 123 17.65 39.56 -3.50
CA ASP A 123 17.31 39.82 -2.11
C ASP A 123 15.79 39.79 -1.85
N SER A 124 15.44 39.69 -0.57
CA SER A 124 14.07 39.46 -0.11
C SER A 124 13.12 40.64 -0.37
N ASP A 125 13.62 41.87 -0.44
CA ASP A 125 12.79 43.06 -0.63
C ASP A 125 12.58 43.33 -2.12
N SER A 126 13.63 43.18 -2.94
CA SER A 126 13.56 43.22 -4.40
C SER A 126 12.55 42.19 -4.96
N MET A 127 12.50 40.98 -4.41
CA MET A 127 11.49 39.97 -4.78
C MET A 127 10.08 40.34 -4.30
N ALA A 128 9.95 40.92 -3.10
CA ALA A 128 8.68 41.40 -2.56
C ALA A 128 8.09 42.58 -3.36
N ASP A 129 8.94 43.36 -4.03
CA ASP A 129 8.57 44.43 -4.95
C ASP A 129 8.26 43.92 -6.36
N LEU A 130 9.06 43.01 -6.91
CA LEU A 130 8.76 42.37 -8.19
C LEU A 130 7.38 41.69 -8.17
N ALA A 131 7.05 40.95 -7.10
CA ALA A 131 5.72 40.37 -6.93
C ALA A 131 4.59 41.42 -6.87
N ARG A 132 4.83 42.60 -6.26
CA ARG A 132 3.88 43.72 -6.26
C ARG A 132 3.71 44.34 -7.66
N VAL A 133 4.78 44.41 -8.46
CA VAL A 133 4.70 44.84 -9.87
C VAL A 133 3.91 43.81 -10.70
N MET A 134 4.15 42.51 -10.52
CA MET A 134 3.37 41.45 -11.18
C MET A 134 1.88 41.50 -10.82
N ALA A 135 1.55 41.66 -9.54
CA ALA A 135 0.18 41.81 -9.04
C ALA A 135 -0.53 43.07 -9.58
N THR A 136 0.23 44.14 -9.83
CA THR A 136 -0.30 45.34 -10.50
C THR A 136 -0.49 45.09 -12.00
N ALA A 137 0.43 44.36 -12.64
CA ALA A 137 0.44 44.10 -14.08
C ALA A 137 -0.64 43.10 -14.55
N THR A 138 -1.19 42.26 -13.67
CA THR A 138 -2.40 41.46 -13.98
C THR A 138 -3.66 42.31 -14.11
N GLY A 139 -3.68 43.50 -13.50
CA GLY A 139 -4.86 44.36 -13.36
C GLY A 139 -5.77 44.00 -12.17
N ASP A 140 -5.44 42.94 -11.42
CA ASP A 140 -6.15 42.53 -10.20
C ASP A 140 -5.13 41.98 -9.18
N PRO A 141 -4.68 42.81 -8.22
CA PRO A 141 -3.77 42.37 -7.17
C PRO A 141 -4.41 41.39 -6.19
N ILE A 142 -5.73 41.48 -5.96
CA ILE A 142 -6.43 40.64 -4.97
C ILE A 142 -6.52 39.21 -5.49
N ALA A 143 -6.87 39.03 -6.76
CA ALA A 143 -6.85 37.71 -7.41
C ALA A 143 -5.42 37.14 -7.51
N TYR A 144 -4.39 37.99 -7.61
CA TYR A 144 -2.99 37.58 -7.61
C TYR A 144 -2.55 37.06 -6.23
N ASP A 145 -2.82 37.80 -5.15
CA ASP A 145 -2.49 37.38 -3.78
C ASP A 145 -3.30 36.13 -3.36
N GLN A 146 -4.56 36.01 -3.78
CA GLN A 146 -5.35 34.79 -3.66
C GLN A 146 -4.73 33.61 -4.43
N SER A 147 -4.14 33.86 -5.60
CA SER A 147 -3.44 32.81 -6.38
C SER A 147 -2.16 32.35 -5.69
N LEU A 148 -1.44 33.24 -5.00
CA LEU A 148 -0.30 32.85 -4.16
C LEU A 148 -0.76 32.00 -2.97
N PHE A 149 -1.85 32.38 -2.32
CA PHE A 149 -2.46 31.61 -1.23
C PHE A 149 -2.85 30.19 -1.68
N VAL A 150 -3.56 30.04 -2.80
CA VAL A 150 -4.01 28.74 -3.34
C VAL A 150 -2.83 27.80 -3.65
N ILE A 151 -1.69 28.32 -4.10
CA ILE A 151 -0.51 27.49 -4.35
C ILE A 151 0.21 27.12 -3.04
N ALA A 152 0.30 28.03 -2.08
CA ALA A 152 0.87 27.73 -0.76
C ALA A 152 0.05 26.65 -0.02
N ASP A 153 -1.27 26.83 0.08
CA ASP A 153 -2.21 25.86 0.68
C ASP A 153 -2.20 24.50 -0.03
N PHE A 154 -2.03 24.48 -1.36
CA PHE A 154 -1.83 23.23 -2.11
C PHE A 154 -0.57 22.47 -1.63
N TYR A 155 0.56 23.17 -1.43
CA TYR A 155 1.79 22.53 -0.94
C TYR A 155 1.70 22.17 0.54
N ASP A 156 1.01 22.95 1.37
CA ASP A 156 0.76 22.60 2.79
C ASP A 156 -0.12 21.34 2.89
N SER A 157 -1.13 21.22 2.02
CA SER A 157 -1.96 20.02 1.83
C SER A 157 -1.15 18.82 1.36
N ALA A 158 -0.25 19.02 0.38
CA ALA A 158 0.63 17.97 -0.13
C ALA A 158 1.60 17.48 0.95
N TYR A 159 2.17 18.39 1.75
CA TYR A 159 3.07 18.04 2.85
C TYR A 159 2.35 17.22 3.92
N SER A 160 1.14 17.67 4.31
CA SER A 160 0.28 16.95 5.26
C SER A 160 -0.04 15.52 4.79
N CYS A 161 -0.17 15.28 3.48
CA CYS A 161 -0.35 13.94 2.91
C CYS A 161 0.90 13.06 3.05
N VAL A 162 2.10 13.62 2.92
CA VAL A 162 3.38 12.92 3.13
C VAL A 162 3.60 12.63 4.62
N GLU A 163 3.40 13.62 5.49
CA GLU A 163 3.57 13.47 6.95
C GLU A 163 2.62 12.41 7.53
N ALA A 164 1.37 12.38 7.06
CA ALA A 164 0.39 11.34 7.42
C ALA A 164 0.72 9.94 6.84
N GLY A 165 1.73 9.82 5.98
CA GLY A 165 2.08 8.57 5.30
C GLY A 165 0.99 8.10 4.33
N ILE A 166 0.23 9.02 3.75
CA ILE A 166 -0.83 8.77 2.75
C ILE A 166 -0.26 8.96 1.34
N CYS A 167 0.67 9.89 1.14
CA CYS A 167 1.37 10.10 -0.12
C CYS A 167 2.77 9.43 -0.13
N ASP A 168 3.26 9.13 -1.34
CA ASP A 168 4.63 8.77 -1.65
C ASP A 168 5.41 10.04 -2.01
N GLU A 169 6.29 10.46 -1.09
CA GLU A 169 7.11 11.67 -1.19
C GLU A 169 7.90 11.73 -2.51
N ALA A 170 8.60 10.65 -2.88
CA ALA A 170 9.40 10.60 -4.10
C ALA A 170 8.58 10.84 -5.37
N THR A 171 7.34 10.34 -5.44
CA THR A 171 6.40 10.63 -6.54
C THR A 171 6.01 12.12 -6.59
N LEU A 172 5.81 12.78 -5.45
CA LEU A 172 5.53 14.21 -5.40
C LEU A 172 6.76 15.04 -5.79
N ASN A 173 7.93 14.77 -5.22
CA ASN A 173 9.16 15.51 -5.50
C ASN A 173 9.47 15.47 -7.02
N ALA A 174 9.38 14.29 -7.63
CA ALA A 174 9.60 14.09 -9.06
C ALA A 174 8.63 14.83 -10.00
N GLN A 175 7.44 15.21 -9.53
CA GLN A 175 6.40 15.85 -10.36
C GLN A 175 6.19 17.35 -10.04
N ILE A 176 6.24 17.73 -8.76
CA ILE A 176 5.88 19.06 -8.27
C ILE A 176 6.96 19.75 -7.43
N GLY A 177 7.95 19.02 -6.92
CA GLY A 177 8.99 19.56 -6.02
C GLY A 177 9.79 20.70 -6.65
N SER A 178 10.28 20.51 -7.87
CA SER A 178 11.07 21.53 -8.59
C SER A 178 10.31 22.84 -8.92
N TYR A 179 8.97 22.82 -8.94
CA TYR A 179 8.17 24.05 -9.01
C TYR A 179 8.00 24.66 -7.61
N GLY A 180 7.73 23.83 -6.59
CA GLY A 180 7.57 24.26 -5.20
C GLY A 180 8.80 24.98 -4.69
N ALA A 181 9.99 24.40 -4.88
CA ALA A 181 11.25 25.01 -4.49
C ALA A 181 11.43 26.42 -5.09
N ARG A 182 11.19 26.58 -6.41
CA ARG A 182 11.28 27.89 -7.10
C ARG A 182 10.19 28.87 -6.65
N PHE A 183 8.98 28.37 -6.39
CA PHE A 183 7.87 29.15 -5.85
C PHE A 183 8.22 29.67 -4.45
N HIS A 184 8.86 28.86 -3.59
CA HIS A 184 9.38 29.33 -2.30
C HIS A 184 10.43 30.43 -2.48
N CYS A 185 11.50 30.20 -3.25
CA CYS A 185 12.59 31.19 -3.38
C CYS A 185 12.08 32.57 -3.80
N PHE A 186 11.12 32.62 -4.73
CA PHE A 186 10.57 33.85 -5.28
C PHE A 186 9.50 34.48 -4.37
N PHE A 187 8.59 33.67 -3.81
CA PHE A 187 7.40 34.17 -3.10
C PHE A 187 7.47 34.13 -1.57
N ARG A 188 8.51 33.56 -0.95
CA ARG A 188 8.71 33.55 0.52
C ARG A 188 8.39 34.90 1.21
N PRO A 189 8.89 36.07 0.76
CA PRO A 189 8.56 37.35 1.41
C PRO A 189 7.11 37.82 1.17
N VAL A 190 6.43 37.30 0.16
CA VAL A 190 5.00 37.56 -0.07
C VAL A 190 4.17 36.64 0.82
N ILE A 191 4.48 35.35 0.83
CA ILE A 191 3.84 34.33 1.68
C ILE A 191 3.94 34.73 3.17
N GLY A 192 5.11 35.19 3.64
CA GLY A 192 5.28 35.67 5.01
C GLY A 192 4.45 36.91 5.36
N ARG A 193 4.16 37.79 4.40
CA ARG A 193 3.20 38.90 4.58
C ARG A 193 1.76 38.37 4.65
N LEU A 194 1.36 37.52 3.70
CA LEU A 194 0.03 36.89 3.70
C LEU A 194 -0.22 36.11 5.01
N GLN A 195 0.78 35.40 5.53
CA GLN A 195 0.70 34.70 6.82
C GLN A 195 0.40 35.67 7.98
N ALA A 196 1.07 36.83 8.02
CA ALA A 196 0.89 37.84 9.07
C ALA A 196 -0.44 38.61 8.93
N ASP A 197 -0.81 39.01 7.70
CA ASP A 197 -1.99 39.81 7.40
C ASP A 197 -3.29 39.00 7.61
N TYR A 198 -3.31 37.74 7.18
CA TYR A 198 -4.47 36.84 7.34
C TYR A 198 -4.43 35.99 8.62
N ARG A 199 -3.31 35.98 9.36
CA ARG A 199 -3.09 35.21 10.61
C ARG A 199 -3.24 33.69 10.46
N ILE A 200 -2.72 33.15 9.36
CA ILE A 200 -2.85 31.72 9.02
C ILE A 200 -1.55 31.01 9.41
N ASP A 201 -1.45 30.56 10.66
CA ASP A 201 -0.24 29.99 11.24
C ASP A 201 0.22 28.70 10.53
N GLY A 202 1.23 28.85 9.66
CA GLY A 202 1.83 27.75 8.91
C GLY A 202 1.59 27.75 7.41
N LEU A 203 0.92 28.77 6.86
CA LEU A 203 0.83 28.97 5.42
C LEU A 203 2.22 28.97 4.76
N GLY A 204 2.44 28.06 3.81
CA GLY A 204 3.68 27.93 3.04
C GLY A 204 4.73 27.00 3.62
N LYS A 205 4.50 26.37 4.79
CA LYS A 205 5.43 25.39 5.40
C LYS A 205 5.76 24.23 4.47
N GLY A 206 4.78 23.72 3.72
CA GLY A 206 5.01 22.67 2.73
C GLY A 206 5.97 23.15 1.64
N VAL A 207 5.79 24.37 1.15
CA VAL A 207 6.66 24.96 0.13
C VAL A 207 8.10 25.15 0.64
N GLU A 208 8.25 25.57 1.90
CA GLU A 208 9.56 25.68 2.56
C GLU A 208 10.30 24.34 2.56
N ILE A 209 9.64 23.28 3.00
CA ILE A 209 10.21 21.92 3.07
C ILE A 209 10.60 21.43 1.67
N TRP A 210 9.74 21.62 0.66
CA TRP A 210 10.07 21.31 -0.74
C TRP A 210 11.22 22.13 -1.34
N SER A 211 11.65 23.22 -0.71
CA SER A 211 12.84 23.96 -1.17
C SER A 211 14.16 23.42 -0.61
N GLN A 212 14.14 22.81 0.58
CA GLN A 212 15.35 22.32 1.27
C GLN A 212 16.02 21.15 0.53
N GLU A 213 15.26 20.36 -0.23
CA GLU A 213 15.76 19.24 -1.04
C GLU A 213 16.52 19.69 -2.31
N TYR A 214 16.31 20.93 -2.78
CA TYR A 214 16.79 21.38 -4.11
C TYR A 214 17.93 22.40 -4.09
N ASP A 215 18.25 23.01 -2.94
CA ASP A 215 19.37 23.97 -2.77
C ASP A 215 19.35 25.13 -3.81
N VAL A 216 18.16 25.71 -4.02
CA VAL A 216 17.90 26.74 -5.05
C VAL A 216 17.58 28.15 -4.51
N CYS A 217 17.59 28.34 -3.18
CA CYS A 217 17.34 29.63 -2.52
C CYS A 217 18.47 29.97 -1.52
#